data_AF-A0A2H0LJ27-F1
#
_entry.id   AF-A0A2H0LJ27-F1
#
_cell.length_a   1.000
_cell.length_b   1.000
_cell.length_c   1.000
_cell.angle_alpha   90.00
_cell.angle_beta   90.00
_cell.angle_gamma   90.00
#
_symmetry.space_group_name_H-M   'P 1'
#
loop_
_entity.id
_entity.type
_entity.pdbx_description
1 polymer ?
#
loop_
_entity_poly.entity_id
_entity_poly.type
_entity_poly.pdbx_seq_one_letter_code
_entity_poly.pdbx_strand_id
1 'polypeptide(L)'
;MATPMQRVSPAPTKRAVRFEFQAPPTAQRVALVGDFNVWNHWSHMMRKNPSGLWEATVELAPGRYQYKFLVNDSQWVTDPKAQAKASNQYGTDNSVIEVK
;
A
#
# COMPACT_ATOMS: atom_id res chain seq x y z
N MET A 1 25.61 -23.75 -33.89
CA MET A 1 25.52 -22.50 -33.11
C MET A 1 24.39 -22.69 -32.10
N ALA A 2 24.69 -22.87 -30.81
CA ALA A 2 23.68 -22.98 -29.76
C ALA A 2 23.58 -21.63 -29.04
N THR A 3 22.41 -21.01 -29.05
CA THR A 3 22.11 -19.79 -28.32
C THR A 3 22.20 -20.07 -26.81
N PRO A 4 22.96 -19.30 -26.01
CA PRO A 4 23.01 -19.55 -24.58
C PRO A 4 21.64 -19.18 -23.98
N MET A 5 21.02 -20.14 -23.27
CA MET A 5 19.83 -19.88 -22.46
C MET A 5 20.20 -18.87 -21.37
N GLN A 6 19.60 -17.69 -21.42
CA GLN A 6 19.84 -16.63 -20.47
C GLN A 6 19.42 -17.10 -19.07
N ARG A 7 20.37 -17.06 -18.12
CA ARG A 7 20.14 -17.45 -16.72
C ARG A 7 19.04 -16.53 -16.15
N VAL A 8 17.88 -17.09 -15.85
CA VAL A 8 16.84 -16.34 -15.12
C VAL A 8 17.32 -16.12 -13.69
N SER A 9 17.51 -14.86 -13.29
CA SER A 9 17.77 -14.51 -11.90
C SER A 9 16.55 -14.91 -11.05
N PRO A 10 16.73 -15.42 -9.82
CA PRO A 10 15.61 -15.75 -8.96
C PRO A 10 14.76 -14.49 -8.70
N ALA A 11 13.44 -14.66 -8.74
CA ALA A 11 12.52 -13.57 -8.43
C ALA A 11 12.74 -13.09 -6.97
N PRO A 12 12.62 -11.77 -6.71
CA PRO A 12 12.77 -11.26 -5.36
C PRO A 12 11.74 -11.89 -4.42
N THR A 13 12.18 -12.27 -3.22
CA THR A 13 11.32 -12.86 -2.18
C THR A 13 10.40 -11.77 -1.61
N LYS A 14 9.08 -12.00 -1.64
CA LYS A 14 8.10 -11.09 -1.05
C LYS A 14 8.05 -11.22 0.47
N ARG A 15 7.61 -10.16 1.13
CA ARG A 15 7.36 -10.09 2.57
C ARG A 15 5.95 -9.63 2.84
N ALA A 16 5.32 -10.23 3.85
CA ALA A 16 4.09 -9.74 4.44
C ALA A 16 4.34 -8.38 5.12
N VAL A 17 3.73 -7.32 4.60
CA VAL A 17 3.76 -5.97 5.18
C VAL A 17 2.37 -5.64 5.71
N ARG A 18 2.26 -5.38 7.02
CA ARG A 18 1.00 -4.99 7.66
C ARG A 18 0.87 -3.47 7.70
N PHE A 19 -0.23 -2.99 7.14
CA PHE A 19 -0.66 -1.60 7.15
C PHE A 19 -1.74 -1.43 8.22
N GLU A 20 -1.66 -0.36 8.98
CA GLU A 20 -2.61 0.00 10.03
C GLU A 20 -3.08 1.43 9.87
N PHE A 21 -4.35 1.69 10.15
CA PHE A 21 -4.89 3.03 10.10
C PHE A 21 -5.96 3.26 11.16
N GLN A 22 -5.78 4.31 11.95
CA GLN A 22 -6.81 4.79 12.87
C GLN A 22 -7.72 5.78 12.12
N ALA A 23 -8.80 5.26 11.54
CA ALA A 23 -9.74 6.09 10.80
C ALA A 23 -10.66 6.90 11.73
N PRO A 24 -11.29 7.98 11.23
CA PRO A 24 -12.34 8.69 11.96
C PRO A 24 -13.47 7.74 12.40
N PRO A 25 -14.18 8.03 13.52
CA PRO A 25 -15.29 7.19 14.00
C PRO A 25 -16.40 6.97 12.97
N THR A 26 -16.58 7.91 12.03
CA THR A 26 -17.56 7.87 10.94
C THR A 26 -17.12 7.01 9.75
N ALA A 27 -15.90 6.44 9.78
CA ALA A 27 -15.43 5.54 8.73
C ALA A 27 -16.23 4.23 8.74
N GLN A 28 -16.90 3.97 7.62
CA GLN A 28 -17.63 2.73 7.35
C GLN A 28 -16.80 1.79 6.47
N ARG A 29 -15.94 2.36 5.62
CA ARG A 29 -15.06 1.63 4.70
C ARG A 29 -13.71 2.31 4.61
N VAL A 30 -12.66 1.51 4.58
CA VAL A 30 -11.29 1.97 4.33
C VAL A 30 -10.64 1.06 3.31
N ALA A 31 -10.12 1.63 2.23
CA ALA A 31 -9.30 0.96 1.24
C ALA A 31 -7.83 1.33 1.43
N LEU A 32 -6.94 0.35 1.29
CA LEU A 32 -5.52 0.58 1.09
C LEU A 32 -5.26 0.68 -0.42
N VAL A 33 -4.68 1.79 -0.87
CA VAL A 33 -4.51 2.08 -2.30
C VAL A 33 -3.08 2.50 -2.57
N GLY A 34 -2.41 1.89 -3.54
CA GLY A 34 -1.02 2.23 -3.83
C GLY A 34 -0.45 1.50 -5.03
N ASP A 35 0.86 1.63 -5.20
CA ASP A 35 1.57 1.10 -6.38
C ASP A 35 1.38 -0.42 -6.55
N PHE A 36 1.34 -1.17 -5.45
CA PHE A 36 1.16 -2.63 -5.43
C PHE A 36 -0.22 -3.11 -5.89
N ASN A 37 -1.21 -2.21 -5.98
CA ASN A 37 -2.53 -2.51 -6.53
C ASN A 37 -2.94 -1.58 -7.67
N VAL A 38 -1.96 -0.95 -8.32
CA VAL A 38 -2.17 -0.04 -9.46
C VAL A 38 -3.19 1.06 -9.13
N TRP A 39 -3.17 1.53 -7.88
CA TRP A 39 -4.09 2.54 -7.37
C TRP A 39 -5.58 2.17 -7.48
N ASN A 40 -5.90 0.86 -7.50
CA ASN A 40 -7.26 0.36 -7.54
C ASN A 40 -7.86 0.22 -6.12
N HIS A 41 -8.75 1.15 -5.76
CA HIS A 41 -9.39 1.16 -4.45
C HIS A 41 -10.34 -0.02 -4.20
N TRP A 42 -10.78 -0.75 -5.22
CA TRP A 42 -11.60 -1.97 -5.03
C TRP A 42 -10.77 -3.20 -4.68
N SER A 43 -9.45 -3.16 -4.85
CA SER A 43 -8.60 -4.35 -4.74
C SER A 43 -8.18 -4.72 -3.32
N HIS A 44 -8.13 -3.76 -2.40
CA HIS A 44 -7.62 -4.00 -1.03
C HIS A 44 -8.46 -3.25 0.02
N MET A 45 -9.60 -3.82 0.40
CA MET A 45 -10.37 -3.36 1.56
C MET A 45 -9.66 -3.72 2.87
N MET A 46 -9.53 -2.76 3.78
CA MET A 46 -9.00 -3.00 5.12
C MET A 46 -10.10 -3.57 6.02
N ARG A 47 -9.70 -4.41 6.98
CA ARG A 47 -10.61 -4.95 8.01
C ARG A 47 -10.47 -4.13 9.29
N LYS A 48 -11.61 -3.75 9.88
CA LYS A 48 -11.63 -3.10 11.20
C LYS A 48 -11.57 -4.17 12.29
N ASN A 49 -10.57 -4.09 13.16
CA ASN A 49 -10.44 -4.99 14.30
C ASN A 49 -11.34 -4.53 15.48
N PRO A 50 -11.46 -5.32 16.56
CA PRO A 50 -12.30 -4.95 17.73
C PRO A 50 -11.86 -3.67 18.46
N SER A 51 -10.60 -3.27 18.38
CA SER A 51 -10.12 -2.00 18.95
C SER A 51 -10.40 -0.79 18.05
N GLY A 52 -11.02 -1.02 16.89
CA GLY A 52 -11.37 0.02 15.92
C GLY A 52 -10.23 0.42 14.96
N LEU A 53 -9.11 -0.31 14.97
CA LEU A 53 -8.00 -0.11 14.06
C LEU A 53 -8.28 -0.82 12.72
N TRP A 54 -8.02 -0.15 11.61
CA TRP A 54 -8.14 -0.72 10.28
C TRP A 54 -6.84 -1.35 9.84
N GLU A 55 -6.90 -2.57 9.29
CA GLU A 55 -5.70 -3.35 8.98
C GLU A 55 -5.79 -4.05 7.62
N ALA A 56 -4.67 -4.13 6.92
CA ALA A 56 -4.47 -4.98 5.75
C ALA A 56 -3.03 -5.50 5.71
N THR A 57 -2.82 -6.71 5.20
CA THR A 57 -1.49 -7.27 4.98
C THR A 57 -1.30 -7.51 3.48
N VAL A 58 -0.18 -7.02 2.93
CA VAL A 58 0.15 -7.13 1.51
C VAL A 58 1.54 -7.75 1.35
N GLU A 59 1.66 -8.72 0.44
CA GLU A 59 2.94 -9.33 0.07
C GLU A 59 3.71 -8.44 -0.91
N LEU A 60 4.78 -7.80 -0.44
CA LEU A 60 5.59 -6.86 -1.22
C LEU A 60 7.01 -7.38 -1.40
N ALA A 61 7.54 -7.26 -2.62
CA ALA A 61 8.97 -7.45 -2.86
C ALA A 61 9.75 -6.26 -2.25
N PRO A 62 11.07 -6.39 -2.04
CA PRO A 62 11.91 -5.24 -1.72
C PRO A 62 11.74 -4.14 -2.77
N GLY A 63 11.59 -2.90 -2.31
CA GLY A 63 11.25 -1.78 -3.16
C GLY A 63 10.65 -0.60 -2.40
N ARG A 64 10.38 0.46 -3.13
CA ARG A 64 9.76 1.69 -2.62
C ARG A 64 8.37 1.82 -3.22
N TYR A 65 7.36 1.94 -2.36
CA TYR A 65 5.95 1.97 -2.77
C TYR A 65 5.26 3.20 -2.21
N GLN A 66 4.52 3.90 -3.07
CA GLN A 66 3.60 4.95 -2.68
C GLN A 66 2.21 4.37 -2.39
N TYR A 67 1.53 4.93 -1.40
CA TYR A 67 0.18 4.53 -1.02
C TYR A 67 -0.58 5.63 -0.28
N LYS A 68 -1.87 5.41 -0.11
CA LYS A 68 -2.82 6.19 0.69
C LYS A 68 -3.93 5.29 1.22
N PHE A 69 -4.66 5.80 2.21
CA PHE A 69 -5.95 5.26 2.61
C PHE A 69 -7.08 6.04 1.93
N LEU A 70 -8.10 5.33 1.45
CA LEU A 70 -9.34 5.94 0.96
C LEU A 70 -10.46 5.59 1.92
N VAL A 71 -11.03 6.60 2.59
CA VAL A 71 -12.11 6.45 3.55
C VAL A 71 -13.44 6.78 2.88
N ASN A 72 -14.43 5.90 3.06
CA ASN A 72 -15.79 6.05 2.54
C ASN A 72 -15.80 6.46 1.05
N ASP A 73 -14.91 5.84 0.25
CA ASP A 73 -14.73 6.03 -1.19
C ASP A 73 -14.49 7.47 -1.67
N SER A 74 -14.22 8.42 -0.78
CA SER A 74 -14.18 9.85 -1.11
C SER A 74 -13.05 10.63 -0.45
N GLN A 75 -12.57 10.17 0.71
CA GLN A 75 -11.57 10.91 1.49
C GLN A 75 -10.20 10.23 1.41
N TRP A 76 -9.27 10.88 0.71
CA TRP A 76 -7.88 10.44 0.61
C TRP A 76 -7.09 10.89 1.83
N VAL A 77 -6.48 9.94 2.54
CA VAL A 77 -5.72 10.19 3.76
C VAL A 77 -4.33 9.58 3.62
N THR A 78 -3.29 10.37 3.84
CA THR A 78 -1.92 9.85 4.01
C THR A 78 -1.80 9.18 5.36
N ASP A 79 -1.06 8.08 5.45
CA ASP A 79 -0.71 7.45 6.72
C ASP A 79 0.06 8.45 7.62
N PRO A 80 -0.47 8.83 8.79
CA PRO A 80 0.24 9.68 9.75
C PRO A 80 1.51 9.04 10.30
N LYS A 81 1.64 7.70 10.24
CA LYS A 81 2.82 6.95 10.68
C LYS A 81 3.89 6.80 9.59
N ALA A 82 3.63 7.23 8.35
CA ALA A 82 4.61 7.09 7.27
C ALA A 82 5.84 7.96 7.52
N GLN A 83 7.02 7.35 7.41
CA GLN A 83 8.31 8.03 7.61
C GLN A 83 8.70 8.91 6.42
N ALA A 84 8.12 8.64 5.25
CA ALA A 84 8.40 9.38 4.03
C ALA A 84 7.11 9.69 3.27
N LYS A 85 7.17 10.76 2.48
CA LYS A 85 6.10 11.21 1.59
C LYS A 85 6.64 11.47 0.19
N ALA A 86 5.76 11.45 -0.78
CA ALA A 86 6.07 11.82 -2.17
C ALA A 86 4.94 12.70 -2.72
N SER A 87 5.28 13.87 -3.24
CA SER A 87 4.30 14.73 -3.90
C SER A 87 3.76 14.06 -5.16
N ASN A 88 2.47 14.24 -5.42
CA ASN A 88 1.77 13.67 -6.56
C ASN A 88 1.25 14.76 -7.52
N GLN A 89 0.78 14.32 -8.69
CA GLN A 89 0.28 15.20 -9.74
C GLN A 89 -1.00 16.00 -9.38
N TYR A 90 -1.65 15.68 -8.26
CA TYR A 90 -2.87 16.34 -7.80
C TYR A 90 -2.60 17.43 -6.75
N GLY A 91 -1.34 17.83 -6.58
CA GLY A 91 -0.96 18.84 -5.58
C GLY A 91 -1.11 18.37 -4.13
N THR A 92 -1.16 17.05 -3.91
CA THR A 92 -1.15 16.45 -2.57
C THR A 92 0.03 15.50 -2.44
N ASP A 93 0.26 14.95 -1.25
CA ASP A 93 1.30 13.94 -1.04
C ASP A 93 0.71 12.54 -0.94
N ASN A 94 1.50 11.53 -1.29
CA ASN A 94 1.29 10.13 -0.96
C ASN A 94 2.20 9.71 0.19
N SER A 95 1.80 8.72 0.97
CA SER A 95 2.68 8.06 1.94
C SER A 95 3.63 7.12 1.20
N VAL A 96 4.83 6.94 1.75
CA VAL A 96 5.86 6.05 1.17
C VAL A 96 6.25 5.00 2.20
N ILE A 97 6.38 3.76 1.73
CA ILE A 97 6.97 2.65 2.49
C ILE A 97 8.13 2.05 1.70
N GLU A 98 9.23 1.76 2.40
CA GLU A 98 10.39 1.06 1.86
C GLU A 98 10.44 -0.35 2.45
N VAL A 99 10.43 -1.35 1.57
CA VAL A 99 10.55 -2.76 1.92
C VAL A 99 11.97 -3.19 1.57
N LYS A 100 12.68 -3.81 2.53
CA LYS A 100 14.08 -4.24 2.40
C LYS A 100 14.23 -5.74 2.30
#